data_AF-A0AAU9SD63-F1
#
_entry.id   AF-A0AAU9SD63-F1
#
_cell.length_a   1.000
_cell.length_b   1.000
_cell.length_c   1.000
_cell.angle_alpha   90.00
_cell.angle_beta   90.00
_cell.angle_gamma   90.00
#
_symmetry.space_group_name_H-M   'P 1'
#
loop_
_entity.id
_entity.type
_entity.pdbx_description
1 polymer ?
#
loop_
_entity_poly.entity_id
_entity_poly.type
_entity_poly.pdbx_seq_one_letter_code
_entity_poly.pdbx_strand_id
1 'polypeptide(L)'
;MKDVSSNKIVSVIGELAKSIGAKGLIVGQMVNICSKRISDVGLEHLEFIHHYKTVALLEGVAVLRTILGGGFDKEVEKLIKFMRCIVLLFQVVDDIPDMTKSSQTLGKMTGKDLVADRVTYTKLIGIEKSKEFYQKLNI
;
A
#
# COMPACT_ATOMS: atom_id res chain seq x y z
N MET A 1 7.35 -28.36 -6.54
CA MET A 1 6.38 -28.34 -5.40
C MET A 1 6.30 -29.68 -4.63
N LYS A 2 7.08 -30.73 -4.94
CA LYS A 2 6.93 -32.06 -4.31
C LYS A 2 7.63 -32.27 -2.95
N ASP A 3 8.31 -31.25 -2.38
CA ASP A 3 9.10 -31.39 -1.13
C ASP A 3 8.74 -30.39 -0.01
N VAL A 4 7.51 -29.83 -0.01
CA VAL A 4 7.09 -28.95 1.09
C VAL A 4 6.36 -29.79 2.15
N SER A 5 6.87 -29.79 3.38
CA SER A 5 6.23 -30.53 4.48
C SER A 5 4.84 -29.98 4.81
N SER A 6 3.93 -30.86 5.24
CA SER A 6 2.57 -30.47 5.63
C SER A 6 2.56 -29.36 6.69
N ASN A 7 3.53 -29.38 7.62
CA ASN A 7 3.68 -28.34 8.63
C ASN A 7 3.97 -26.96 8.00
N LYS A 8 4.86 -26.89 7.00
CA LYS A 8 5.12 -25.63 6.29
C LYS A 8 3.88 -25.13 5.54
N ILE A 9 3.09 -26.03 4.96
CA ILE A 9 1.83 -25.67 4.28
C ILE A 9 0.84 -25.04 5.27
N VAL A 10 0.63 -25.68 6.43
CA VAL A 10 -0.26 -25.15 7.47
C VAL A 10 0.22 -23.79 7.98
N SER A 11 1.52 -23.62 8.22
CA SER A 11 2.09 -22.32 8.62
C SER A 11 1.87 -21.23 7.56
N VAL A 12 2.06 -21.56 6.27
CA VAL A 12 1.82 -20.62 5.17
C VAL A 12 0.36 -20.20 5.09
N ILE A 13 -0.57 -21.14 5.22
CA ILE A 13 -2.02 -20.85 5.21
C ILE A 13 -2.37 -19.92 6.38
N GLY A 14 -1.85 -20.20 7.58
CA GLY A 14 -2.06 -19.38 8.77
C GLY A 14 -1.56 -17.94 8.60
N GLU A 15 -0.34 -17.77 8.10
CA GLU A 15 0.21 -16.42 7.88
C GLU A 15 -0.53 -15.70 6.75
N LEU A 16 -0.88 -16.38 5.65
CA LEU A 16 -1.68 -15.78 4.59
C LEU A 16 -3.04 -15.29 5.11
N ALA A 17 -3.75 -16.12 5.88
CA ALA A 17 -5.03 -15.77 6.47
C ALA A 17 -4.92 -14.54 7.39
N LYS A 18 -3.83 -14.44 8.16
CA LYS A 18 -3.54 -13.27 9.00
C LYS A 18 -3.26 -12.02 8.15
N SER A 19 -2.46 -12.12 7.09
CA SER A 19 -2.12 -11.00 6.21
C SER A 19 -3.31 -10.49 5.38
N ILE A 20 -4.24 -11.36 4.98
CA ILE A 20 -5.44 -10.91 4.24
C ILE A 20 -6.60 -10.55 5.17
N GLY A 21 -6.62 -11.06 6.40
CA GLY A 21 -7.77 -10.94 7.30
C GLY A 21 -7.89 -9.59 8.01
N ALA A 22 -8.60 -9.62 9.15
CA ALA A 22 -8.94 -8.44 9.94
C ALA A 22 -7.73 -7.71 10.57
N LYS A 23 -6.54 -8.32 10.55
CA LYS A 23 -5.29 -7.73 11.03
C LYS A 23 -4.36 -7.28 9.90
N GLY A 24 -4.82 -7.35 8.65
CA GLY A 24 -4.01 -7.06 7.47
C GLY A 24 -4.83 -6.34 6.39
N LEU A 25 -4.89 -6.93 5.20
CA LEU A 25 -5.47 -6.31 4.01
C LEU A 25 -6.87 -5.73 4.23
N ILE A 26 -7.76 -6.50 4.85
CA ILE A 26 -9.17 -6.15 4.97
C ILE A 26 -9.39 -4.92 5.88
N VAL A 27 -8.58 -4.73 6.93
CA VAL A 27 -8.73 -3.53 7.77
C VAL A 27 -8.37 -2.26 6.99
N GLY A 28 -7.30 -2.28 6.18
CA GLY A 28 -6.95 -1.14 5.34
C GLY A 28 -8.02 -0.81 4.31
N GLN A 29 -8.62 -1.84 3.69
CA GLN A 29 -9.73 -1.67 2.75
C GLN A 29 -10.98 -1.09 3.44
N MET A 30 -11.34 -1.63 4.61
CA MET A 30 -12.52 -1.18 5.36
C MET A 30 -12.37 0.25 5.84
N VAL A 31 -11.22 0.59 6.46
CA VAL A 31 -10.93 1.95 6.91
C VAL A 31 -10.94 2.92 5.74
N ASN A 32 -10.38 2.55 4.58
CA ASN A 32 -10.45 3.37 3.37
C ASN A 32 -11.89 3.64 2.91
N ILE A 33 -12.78 2.64 2.98
CA ILE A 33 -14.20 2.82 2.60
C ILE A 33 -14.90 3.74 3.60
N CYS A 34 -14.71 3.52 4.90
CA CYS A 34 -15.32 4.33 5.96
C CYS A 34 -14.82 5.78 5.97
N SER A 35 -13.59 6.01 5.51
CA SER A 35 -12.96 7.35 5.54
C SER A 35 -13.41 8.28 4.41
N LYS A 36 -14.13 7.77 3.40
CA LYS A 36 -14.63 8.56 2.25
C LYS A 36 -15.64 9.66 2.62
N ARG A 37 -16.08 9.74 3.87
CA ARG A 37 -17.04 10.76 4.36
C ARG A 37 -16.54 11.48 5.60
N ILE A 38 -15.28 11.28 5.98
CA ILE A 38 -14.67 11.94 7.13
C ILE A 38 -13.89 13.13 6.59
N SER A 39 -14.23 14.33 7.04
CA SER A 39 -13.65 15.59 6.58
C SER A 39 -12.26 15.88 7.15
N ASP A 40 -11.88 15.19 8.23
CA ASP A 40 -10.66 15.46 9.00
C ASP A 40 -9.81 14.18 9.16
N VAL A 41 -9.28 13.70 8.04
CA VAL A 41 -8.39 12.54 8.03
C VAL A 41 -6.95 13.04 8.00
N GLY A 42 -6.24 12.89 9.12
CA GLY A 42 -4.83 13.25 9.21
C GLY A 42 -3.90 12.35 8.39
N LEU A 43 -2.65 12.79 8.23
CA LEU A 43 -1.61 12.08 7.49
C LEU A 43 -1.37 10.66 8.03
N GLU A 44 -1.35 10.48 9.35
CA GLU A 44 -1.16 9.16 9.99
C GLU A 44 -2.27 8.17 9.61
N HIS A 45 -3.49 8.65 9.46
CA HIS A 45 -4.62 7.82 9.07
C HIS A 45 -4.56 7.44 7.58
N LEU A 46 -4.11 8.36 6.73
CA LEU A 46 -3.85 8.08 5.33
C LEU A 46 -2.72 7.03 5.17
N GLU A 47 -1.63 7.18 5.91
CA GLU A 47 -0.53 6.21 5.96
C GLU A 47 -0.99 4.84 6.47
N PHE A 48 -1.84 4.80 7.50
CA PHE A 48 -2.46 3.56 7.98
C PHE A 48 -3.24 2.85 6.87
N ILE A 49 -4.08 3.59 6.14
CA ILE A 49 -4.84 3.04 5.02
C ILE A 49 -3.89 2.43 3.99
N HIS A 50 -2.87 3.18 3.54
CA HIS A 50 -1.96 2.71 2.50
C HIS A 50 -1.10 1.52 2.93
N HIS A 51 -0.67 1.53 4.19
CA HIS A 51 0.06 0.42 4.77
C HIS A 51 -0.79 -0.85 4.75
N TYR A 52 -1.98 -0.83 5.34
CA TYR A 52 -2.78 -2.05 5.46
C TYR A 52 -3.45 -2.46 4.16
N LYS A 53 -3.79 -1.52 3.27
CA LYS A 53 -4.46 -1.84 1.99
C LYS A 53 -3.54 -2.54 0.99
N THR A 54 -2.23 -2.41 1.12
CA THR A 54 -1.28 -2.92 0.11
C THR A 54 -0.02 -3.53 0.74
N VAL A 55 0.64 -2.81 1.64
CA VAL A 55 1.93 -3.26 2.23
C VAL A 55 1.76 -4.53 3.06
N ALA A 56 0.71 -4.62 3.88
CA ALA A 56 0.49 -5.76 4.77
C ALA A 56 0.43 -7.12 4.04
N LEU A 57 -0.13 -7.16 2.82
CA LEU A 57 -0.14 -8.37 2.01
C LEU A 57 1.25 -8.71 1.47
N LEU A 58 1.99 -7.70 1.01
CA LEU A 58 3.35 -7.89 0.50
C LEU A 58 4.30 -8.39 1.58
N GLU A 59 4.19 -7.86 2.80
CA GLU A 59 4.89 -8.37 3.99
C GLU A 59 4.54 -9.83 4.25
N GLY A 60 3.24 -10.16 4.20
CA GLY A 60 2.77 -11.54 4.29
C GLY A 60 3.47 -12.46 3.29
N VAL A 61 3.45 -12.09 2.00
CA VAL A 61 4.09 -12.85 0.92
C VAL A 61 5.58 -13.05 1.16
N ALA A 62 6.28 -12.03 1.67
CA ALA A 62 7.69 -12.13 2.01
C ALA A 62 7.93 -13.18 3.12
N VAL A 63 7.08 -13.19 4.16
CA VAL A 63 7.10 -14.21 5.22
C VAL A 63 6.78 -15.61 4.66
N LEU A 64 5.80 -15.74 3.76
CA LEU A 64 5.47 -17.02 3.12
C LEU A 64 6.68 -17.59 2.38
N ARG A 65 7.43 -16.73 1.67
CA ARG A 65 8.66 -17.12 0.98
C ARG A 65 9.72 -17.62 1.95
N THR A 66 9.87 -17.01 3.12
CA THR A 66 10.77 -17.47 4.18
C THR A 66 10.39 -18.86 4.67
N ILE A 67 9.11 -19.08 4.98
CA ILE A 67 8.61 -20.38 5.48
C ILE A 67 8.84 -21.50 4.44
N LEU A 68 8.56 -21.21 3.17
CA LEU A 68 8.70 -22.18 2.08
C LEU A 68 10.16 -22.44 1.71
N GLY A 69 10.91 -21.38 1.41
CA GLY A 69 12.24 -21.42 0.81
C GLY A 69 13.42 -21.34 1.77
N GLY A 70 13.19 -21.09 3.07
CA GLY A 70 14.27 -20.95 4.06
C GLY A 70 15.13 -19.71 3.87
N GLY A 71 14.55 -18.60 3.40
CA GLY A 71 15.27 -17.33 3.18
C GLY A 71 15.85 -16.75 4.47
N PHE A 72 16.95 -16.00 4.36
CA PHE A 72 17.53 -15.29 5.50
C PHE A 72 16.70 -14.07 5.88
N ASP A 73 16.46 -13.88 7.18
CA ASP A 73 15.64 -12.77 7.71
C ASP A 73 16.09 -11.39 7.16
N LYS A 74 17.39 -11.19 6.96
CA LYS A 74 17.94 -9.93 6.43
C LYS A 74 17.53 -9.61 4.99
N GLU A 75 17.36 -10.61 4.12
CA GLU A 75 16.92 -10.38 2.74
C GLU A 75 15.42 -10.07 2.69
N VAL A 76 14.66 -10.73 3.55
CA VAL A 76 13.22 -10.54 3.72
C VAL A 76 12.95 -9.13 4.26
N GLU A 77 13.71 -8.67 5.24
CA GLU A 77 13.64 -7.30 5.76
C GLU A 77 13.93 -6.25 4.68
N LYS A 78 14.98 -6.46 3.86
CA LYS A 78 15.31 -5.57 2.75
C LYS A 78 14.18 -5.52 1.72
N LEU A 79 13.61 -6.68 1.38
CA LEU A 79 12.49 -6.77 0.45
C LEU A 79 11.25 -6.06 0.99
N ILE A 80 10.92 -6.25 2.27
CA ILE A 80 9.81 -5.56 2.94
C ILE A 80 10.01 -4.04 2.90
N LYS A 81 11.22 -3.57 3.24
CA LYS A 81 11.55 -2.14 3.20
C LYS A 81 11.40 -1.57 1.78
N PHE A 82 11.90 -2.28 0.77
CA PHE A 82 11.76 -1.90 -0.63
C PHE A 82 10.28 -1.86 -1.08
N MET A 83 9.50 -2.89 -0.74
CA MET A 83 8.07 -2.95 -1.08
C MET A 83 7.27 -1.84 -0.40
N ARG A 84 7.59 -1.49 0.86
CA ARG A 84 7.03 -0.32 1.56
C ARG A 84 7.29 0.97 0.76
N CYS A 85 8.54 1.21 0.37
CA CYS A 85 8.91 2.41 -0.40
C CYS A 85 8.18 2.47 -1.74
N ILE A 86 8.18 1.39 -2.53
CA ILE A 86 7.49 1.35 -3.83
C ILE A 86 5.99 1.60 -3.69
N VAL A 87 5.33 0.95 -2.73
CA VAL A 87 3.88 1.11 -2.56
C VAL A 87 3.51 2.53 -2.17
N LEU A 88 4.24 3.13 -1.23
CA LEU A 88 4.03 4.52 -0.83
C LEU A 88 4.31 5.46 -2.01
N LEU A 89 5.36 5.20 -2.80
CA LEU A 89 5.69 5.97 -3.99
C LEU A 89 4.56 5.93 -5.02
N PHE A 90 4.06 4.75 -5.36
CA PHE A 90 2.94 4.58 -6.29
C PHE A 90 1.69 5.32 -5.83
N GLN A 91 1.43 5.31 -4.52
CA GLN A 91 0.28 6.01 -3.96
C GLN A 91 0.43 7.52 -4.03
N VAL A 92 1.62 8.06 -3.72
CA VAL A 92 1.90 9.50 -3.85
C VAL A 92 1.80 9.94 -5.30
N VAL A 93 2.25 9.11 -6.25
CA VAL A 93 2.12 9.39 -7.69
C VAL A 93 0.66 9.34 -8.15
N ASP A 94 -0.14 8.36 -7.70
CA ASP A 94 -1.59 8.26 -8.00
C ASP A 94 -2.38 9.44 -7.40
N ASP A 95 -1.91 9.95 -6.26
CA ASP A 95 -2.51 11.08 -5.53
C ASP A 95 -2.06 12.47 -6.05
N ILE A 96 -1.05 12.55 -6.91
CA ILE A 96 -0.71 13.77 -7.64
C ILE A 96 -1.56 13.73 -8.91
N PRO A 97 -2.75 14.38 -8.92
CA PRO A 97 -3.47 14.53 -10.17
C PRO A 97 -2.53 15.24 -11.12
N ASP A 98 -2.51 14.75 -12.35
CA ASP A 98 -1.70 15.27 -13.44
C ASP A 98 -2.19 16.68 -13.80
N MET A 99 -1.88 17.68 -12.97
CA MET A 99 -2.19 19.10 -13.16
C MET A 99 -1.56 19.67 -14.44
N THR A 100 -0.70 18.89 -15.10
CA THR A 100 0.02 19.20 -16.33
C THR A 100 -0.49 18.45 -17.57
N LYS A 101 -1.34 17.42 -17.43
CA LYS A 101 -1.87 16.71 -18.61
C LYS A 101 -3.28 17.21 -18.90
N SER A 102 -3.43 17.83 -20.07
CA SER A 102 -4.75 18.05 -20.65
C SER A 102 -5.51 16.72 -20.69
N SER A 103 -6.85 16.81 -20.61
CA SER A 103 -7.80 15.69 -20.54
C SER A 103 -7.66 14.62 -21.63
N GLN A 104 -6.80 14.82 -22.63
CA GLN A 104 -6.54 13.92 -23.73
C GLN A 104 -5.55 12.78 -23.40
N THR A 105 -4.64 12.94 -22.44
CA THR A 105 -3.49 12.02 -22.30
C THR A 105 -3.74 10.85 -21.33
N LEU A 106 -4.60 11.05 -20.34
CA LEU A 106 -5.12 9.94 -19.53
C LEU A 106 -6.46 9.52 -20.12
N GLY A 107 -6.55 8.32 -20.68
CA GLY A 107 -7.81 7.69 -21.12
C GLY A 107 -8.81 7.39 -19.98
N LYS A 108 -8.79 8.18 -18.91
CA LYS A 108 -9.77 8.22 -17.81
C LYS A 108 -10.13 9.68 -17.58
N MET A 109 -11.43 9.96 -17.66
CA MET A 109 -12.06 11.26 -17.39
C MET A 109 -11.38 12.04 -16.27
N THR A 110 -10.57 13.04 -16.64
CA THR A 110 -10.12 14.11 -15.74
C THR A 110 -11.35 14.81 -15.19
N GLY A 111 -11.57 14.69 -13.88
CA GLY A 111 -12.71 15.27 -13.18
C GLY A 111 -13.37 14.36 -12.14
N LYS A 112 -13.11 13.05 -12.13
CA LYS A 112 -13.64 12.18 -11.06
C LYS A 112 -13.00 12.42 -9.69
N ASP A 113 -11.80 13.01 -9.62
CA ASP A 113 -11.13 13.31 -8.35
C ASP A 113 -11.54 14.66 -7.73
N LEU A 114 -12.24 15.52 -8.48
CA LEU A 114 -12.97 16.65 -7.88
C LEU A 114 -14.31 16.21 -7.28
N VAL A 115 -14.79 15.00 -7.62
CA VAL A 115 -16.10 14.45 -7.21
C VAL A 115 -15.95 13.26 -6.24
N ALA A 116 -14.73 12.76 -6.02
CA ALA A 116 -14.46 11.79 -4.99
C ALA A 116 -13.98 12.52 -3.73
N ASP A 117 -14.76 12.45 -2.63
CA ASP A 117 -14.35 12.79 -1.27
C ASP A 117 -13.22 11.88 -0.75
N ARG A 118 -12.17 11.66 -1.56
CA ARG A 118 -10.97 10.97 -1.16
C ARG A 118 -10.02 11.95 -0.50
N VAL A 119 -9.37 11.42 0.53
CA VAL A 119 -8.23 12.04 1.18
C VAL A 119 -7.00 11.58 0.40
N THR A 120 -6.22 12.54 -0.09
CA THR A 120 -5.00 12.32 -0.87
C THR A 120 -3.83 13.07 -0.25
N TYR A 121 -2.59 12.65 -0.53
CA TYR A 121 -1.39 13.38 -0.09
C TYR A 121 -1.41 14.85 -0.52
N THR A 122 -1.81 15.13 -1.77
CA THR A 122 -1.90 16.50 -2.28
C THR A 122 -2.93 17.35 -1.54
N LYS A 123 -4.07 16.78 -1.12
CA LYS A 123 -5.09 17.48 -0.33
C LYS A 123 -4.65 17.73 1.12
N LEU A 124 -3.84 16.84 1.69
CA LEU A 124 -3.39 16.93 3.10
C LEU A 124 -2.16 17.79 3.31
N ILE A 125 -1.11 17.62 2.48
CA ILE A 125 0.19 18.27 2.69
C ILE A 125 0.57 19.24 1.57
N GLY A 126 -0.25 19.36 0.53
CA GLY A 126 0.03 20.19 -0.64
C GLY A 126 0.95 19.49 -1.66
N ILE A 127 1.01 20.04 -2.88
CA ILE A 127 1.75 19.46 -4.00
C ILE A 127 3.26 19.46 -3.74
N GLU A 128 3.80 20.54 -3.20
CA GLU A 128 5.24 20.71 -2.95
C GLU A 128 5.74 19.68 -1.94
N LYS A 129 5.07 19.54 -0.79
CA LYS A 129 5.44 18.53 0.21
C LYS A 129 5.21 17.11 -0.28
N SER A 130 4.20 16.89 -1.12
CA SER A 130 3.99 15.58 -1.77
C SER A 130 5.17 15.21 -2.68
N LYS A 131 5.73 16.19 -3.42
CA LYS A 131 6.94 16.00 -4.24
C LYS A 131 8.20 15.77 -3.39
N GLU A 132 8.36 16.49 -2.27
CA GLU A 132 9.46 16.23 -1.33
C GLU A 132 9.37 14.84 -0.72
N PHE A 133 8.16 14.41 -0.33
CA PHE A 133 7.92 13.07 0.19
C PHE A 133 8.21 11.99 -0.86
N TYR A 134 7.79 12.21 -2.12
CA TYR A 134 8.18 11.38 -3.26
C TYR A 134 9.71 11.26 -3.40
N GLN A 135 10.45 12.36 -3.33
CA GLN A 135 11.92 12.35 -3.43
C GLN A 135 12.59 11.55 -2.31
N LYS A 136 12.05 11.60 -1.09
CA LYS A 136 12.57 10.80 0.05
C LYS A 136 12.35 9.29 -0.13
N LEU A 137 11.30 8.90 -0.85
CA LEU A 137 10.95 7.51 -1.11
C LEU A 137 11.65 6.93 -2.36
N ASN A 138 12.16 7.80 -3.23
CA ASN A 138 12.92 7.44 -4.42
C ASN A 138 14.38 7.09 -4.03
N ILE A 139 14.57 5.86 -3.52
CA ILE A 139 15.85 5.28 -3.12
C ILE A 139 16.58 4.69 -4.32
#